data_AF-A0A848UYF8-F1
#
_entry.id   AF-A0A848UYF8-F1
#
_cell.length_a   1.000
_cell.length_b   1.000
_cell.length_c   1.000
_cell.angle_alpha   90.00
_cell.angle_beta   90.00
_cell.angle_gamma   90.00
#
_symmetry.space_group_name_H-M   'P 1'
#
loop_
_entity.id
_entity.type
_entity.pdbx_description
1 polymer ?
#
loop_
_entity_poly.entity_id
_entity_poly.type
_entity_poly.pdbx_seq_one_letter_code
_entity_poly.pdbx_strand_id
1 'polypeptide(L)'
;MKKRLFTSAVLGGLLLFFTGCTKEQGCTDPLATNFNASAEEDDGSCEYPILNETSFSNSFAENGNDVVDPQVSASNLVPAASLSNGMAMADSWFEDVDYRGAFGSTDWTAGWTLFSGYQPTSGADVVNISGTVAGDGETVEWTANNTYILDGFCFVNDGGTLNIEAGTVIKGTSGQGEDATALIIARGGTINAEGTATEPIVFTYENDPLDG
;
A
#
# COMPACT_ATOMS: atom_id res chain seq x y z
N MET A 1 -26.31 65.91 -69.30
CA MET A 1 -26.12 65.76 -67.84
C MET A 1 -24.72 65.20 -67.57
N LYS A 2 -24.17 65.52 -66.40
CA LYS A 2 -22.74 65.58 -66.02
C LYS A 2 -21.99 64.23 -66.06
N LYS A 3 -20.73 64.27 -66.54
CA LYS A 3 -19.68 63.24 -66.37
C LYS A 3 -19.34 63.06 -64.89
N ARG A 4 -19.18 61.83 -64.39
CA ARG A 4 -18.28 61.51 -63.25
C ARG A 4 -17.68 60.11 -63.37
N LEU A 5 -16.36 60.11 -63.18
CA LEU A 5 -15.36 59.04 -63.19
C LEU A 5 -15.54 58.18 -61.93
N PHE A 6 -15.59 56.85 -62.04
CA PHE A 6 -15.54 55.93 -60.89
C PHE A 6 -14.10 55.48 -60.69
N THR A 7 -13.49 55.96 -59.59
CA THR A 7 -12.18 55.58 -59.11
C THR A 7 -12.24 54.21 -58.43
N SER A 8 -11.25 53.38 -58.73
CA SER A 8 -10.97 52.07 -58.14
C SER A 8 -10.78 52.17 -56.62
N ALA A 9 -11.42 51.29 -55.84
CA ALA A 9 -11.13 51.08 -54.43
C ALA A 9 -10.56 49.66 -54.26
N VAL A 10 -9.28 49.59 -53.89
CA VAL A 10 -8.57 48.39 -53.49
C VAL A 10 -9.15 47.91 -52.17
N LEU A 11 -9.82 46.76 -52.17
CA LEU A 11 -10.31 46.13 -50.95
C LEU A 11 -9.16 45.30 -50.35
N GLY A 12 -8.39 45.92 -49.46
CA GLY A 12 -7.39 45.24 -48.66
C GLY A 12 -8.06 44.25 -47.71
N GLY A 13 -7.80 42.96 -47.89
CA GLY A 13 -8.20 41.93 -46.95
C GLY A 13 -7.40 42.07 -45.66
N LEU A 14 -8.06 42.50 -44.59
CA LEU A 14 -7.54 42.41 -43.23
C LEU A 14 -7.79 40.97 -42.74
N LEU A 15 -6.80 40.09 -42.87
CA LEU A 15 -6.78 38.83 -42.13
C LEU A 15 -6.66 39.18 -40.64
N LEU A 16 -7.79 39.13 -39.92
CA LEU A 16 -7.79 39.07 -38.47
C LEU A 16 -7.35 37.67 -38.07
N PHE A 17 -6.07 37.53 -37.72
CA PHE A 17 -5.62 36.39 -36.94
C PHE A 17 -6.33 36.47 -35.59
N PHE A 18 -7.32 35.62 -35.37
CA PHE A 18 -7.71 35.25 -34.02
C PHE A 18 -6.54 34.47 -33.45
N THR A 19 -5.56 35.17 -32.90
CA THR A 19 -4.65 34.57 -31.94
C THR A 19 -5.54 34.19 -30.77
N GLY A 20 -5.99 32.93 -30.75
CA GLY A 20 -6.64 32.37 -29.58
C GLY A 20 -5.80 32.73 -28.37
N CYS A 21 -6.48 33.09 -27.27
CA CYS A 21 -5.84 33.36 -26.00
C CYS A 21 -5.05 32.10 -25.61
N THR A 22 -3.76 32.03 -25.96
CA THR A 22 -2.88 30.99 -25.46
C THR A 22 -2.73 31.33 -23.99
N LYS A 23 -3.45 30.59 -23.14
CA LYS A 23 -3.27 30.67 -21.69
C LYS A 23 -1.79 30.57 -21.40
N GLU A 24 -1.30 31.48 -20.58
CA GLU A 24 0.11 31.46 -20.20
C GLU A 24 0.38 30.12 -19.51
N GLN A 25 1.36 29.40 -20.03
CA GLN A 25 1.75 28.08 -19.55
C GLN A 25 2.93 28.22 -18.61
N GLY A 26 2.88 27.48 -17.50
CA GLY A 26 3.91 27.45 -16.48
C GLY A 26 3.40 26.78 -15.22
N CYS A 27 4.28 26.54 -14.26
CA CYS A 27 3.88 25.88 -13.02
C CYS A 27 2.79 26.68 -12.26
N THR A 28 1.65 26.04 -12.01
CA THR A 28 0.50 26.65 -11.29
C THR A 28 0.46 26.32 -9.80
N ASP A 29 1.40 25.52 -9.29
CA ASP A 29 1.48 25.16 -7.88
C ASP A 29 2.24 26.23 -7.07
N PRO A 30 1.60 26.92 -6.11
CA PRO A 30 2.24 27.93 -5.28
C PRO A 30 3.35 27.39 -4.35
N LEU A 31 3.49 26.07 -4.20
CA LEU A 31 4.54 25.42 -3.42
C LEU A 31 5.80 25.09 -4.26
N ALA A 32 5.74 25.26 -5.58
CA ALA A 32 6.90 25.04 -6.45
C ALA A 32 7.85 26.25 -6.45
N THR A 33 9.16 25.97 -6.55
CA THR A 33 10.19 27.01 -6.64
C THR A 33 10.12 27.85 -7.92
N ASN A 34 9.52 27.32 -8.99
CA ASN A 34 9.31 28.01 -10.26
C ASN A 34 7.82 28.33 -10.52
N PHE A 35 7.01 28.48 -9.46
CA PHE A 35 5.62 28.92 -9.56
C PHE A 35 5.49 30.20 -10.41
N ASN A 36 4.60 30.16 -11.40
CA ASN A 36 4.24 31.32 -12.22
C ASN A 36 2.80 31.75 -11.91
N ALA A 37 2.66 32.87 -11.18
CA ALA A 37 1.35 33.42 -10.83
C ALA A 37 0.53 33.92 -12.03
N SER A 38 1.16 34.10 -13.19
CA SER A 38 0.51 34.48 -14.44
C SER A 38 0.13 33.27 -15.29
N ALA A 39 0.63 32.07 -14.98
CA ALA A 39 0.23 30.84 -15.65
C ALA A 39 -1.23 30.49 -15.33
N GLU A 40 -2.01 30.23 -16.37
CA GLU A 40 -3.40 29.79 -16.26
C GLU A 40 -3.57 28.30 -16.60
N GLU A 41 -2.50 27.65 -17.10
CA GLU A 41 -2.41 26.21 -17.35
C GLU A 41 -1.05 25.68 -16.91
N ASP A 42 -1.06 24.55 -16.20
CA ASP A 42 0.15 23.83 -15.81
C ASP A 42 0.76 23.11 -17.01
N ASP A 43 2.03 23.37 -17.28
CA ASP A 43 2.81 22.72 -18.33
C ASP A 43 3.64 21.52 -17.82
N GLY A 44 3.48 21.18 -16.53
CA GLY A 44 4.21 20.09 -15.89
C GLY A 44 5.68 20.44 -15.61
N SER A 45 6.06 21.72 -15.70
CA SER A 45 7.43 22.18 -15.43
C SER A 45 7.72 22.40 -13.94
N CYS A 46 6.77 22.17 -13.02
CA CYS A 46 6.94 22.45 -11.60
C CYS A 46 8.21 21.82 -11.01
N GLU A 47 9.15 22.68 -10.61
CA GLU A 47 10.33 22.33 -9.84
C GLU A 47 10.00 22.55 -8.38
N TYR A 48 10.02 21.48 -7.60
CA TYR A 48 9.92 21.59 -6.14
C TYR A 48 11.31 21.79 -5.56
N PRO A 49 11.44 22.57 -4.47
CA PRO A 49 12.68 22.59 -3.74
C PRO A 49 12.99 21.15 -3.38
N ILE A 50 14.17 20.67 -3.81
CA ILE A 50 14.71 19.43 -3.28
C ILE A 50 14.64 19.61 -1.76
N LEU A 51 13.79 18.82 -1.10
CA LEU A 51 13.92 18.68 0.34
C LEU A 51 15.33 18.14 0.49
N ASN A 52 16.27 19.02 0.83
CA ASN A 52 17.57 18.51 1.17
C ASN A 52 17.28 17.63 2.39
N GLU A 53 17.62 16.36 2.30
CA GLU A 53 17.49 15.39 3.39
C GLU A 53 18.18 15.92 4.67
N THR A 54 19.08 16.90 4.49
CA THR A 54 19.71 17.69 5.55
C THR A 54 18.70 18.48 6.38
N SER A 55 17.59 19.00 5.86
CA SER A 55 16.65 19.89 6.57
C SER A 55 15.69 19.09 7.44
N PHE A 56 15.25 17.93 6.95
CA PHE A 56 14.50 16.97 7.77
C PHE A 56 15.39 16.41 8.88
N SER A 57 16.61 15.99 8.55
CA SER A 57 17.60 15.52 9.53
C SER A 57 18.00 16.61 10.55
N ASN A 58 18.13 17.86 10.11
CA ASN A 58 18.43 19.00 10.98
C ASN A 58 17.28 19.26 11.96
N SER A 59 16.02 19.03 11.58
CA SER A 59 14.89 19.19 12.50
C SER A 59 14.96 18.24 13.71
N PHE A 60 15.55 17.05 13.54
CA PHE A 60 15.80 16.14 14.67
C PHE A 60 16.95 16.66 15.53
N ALA A 61 18.07 17.06 14.91
CA ALA A 61 19.23 17.60 15.62
C ALA A 61 18.91 18.89 16.41
N GLU A 62 18.09 19.79 15.85
CA GLU A 62 17.62 21.03 16.50
C GLU A 62 16.76 20.76 17.73
N ASN A 63 16.06 19.63 17.76
CA ASN A 63 15.30 19.17 18.92
C ASN A 63 16.13 18.28 19.87
N GLY A 64 17.45 18.19 19.67
CA GLY A 64 18.35 17.41 20.52
C GLY A 64 18.28 15.90 20.28
N ASN A 65 17.70 15.46 19.15
CA ASN A 65 17.66 14.05 18.77
C ASN A 65 18.88 13.67 17.95
N ASP A 66 19.47 12.52 18.25
CA ASP A 66 20.53 11.92 17.45
C ASP A 66 19.95 11.23 16.20
N VAL A 67 20.40 11.64 15.01
CA VAL A 67 20.06 10.97 13.75
C VAL A 67 21.11 9.89 13.49
N VAL A 68 20.79 8.65 13.85
CA VAL A 68 21.68 7.49 13.68
C VAL A 68 20.95 6.42 12.86
N ASP A 69 21.64 5.88 11.86
CA ASP A 69 21.15 4.72 11.12
C ASP A 69 20.99 3.53 12.09
N PRO A 70 19.77 2.96 12.23
CA PRO A 70 19.54 1.83 13.11
C PRO A 70 20.25 0.54 12.65
N GLN A 71 20.85 0.51 11.45
CA GLN A 71 21.53 -0.63 10.85
C GLN A 71 20.62 -1.86 10.72
N VAL A 72 19.37 -1.64 10.30
CA VAL A 72 18.45 -2.72 9.91
C VAL A 72 18.86 -3.22 8.54
N SER A 73 18.89 -4.54 8.34
CA SER A 73 19.29 -5.15 7.07
C SER A 73 18.22 -6.07 6.53
N ALA A 74 18.27 -6.35 5.23
CA ALA A 74 17.39 -7.33 4.59
C ALA A 74 17.59 -8.77 5.11
N SER A 75 18.60 -9.04 5.93
CA SER A 75 18.86 -10.34 6.56
C SER A 75 18.67 -10.35 8.07
N ASN A 76 18.44 -9.19 8.69
CA ASN A 76 18.25 -9.05 10.13
C ASN A 76 17.43 -7.80 10.41
N LEU A 77 16.20 -7.99 10.85
CA LEU A 77 15.29 -6.90 11.23
C LEU A 77 15.63 -6.32 12.61
N VAL A 78 16.44 -7.01 13.41
CA VAL A 78 16.91 -6.51 14.71
C VAL A 78 17.99 -5.45 14.47
N PRO A 79 17.77 -4.19 14.89
CA PRO A 79 18.75 -3.13 14.71
C PRO A 79 20.07 -3.40 15.45
N ALA A 80 21.21 -3.23 14.79
CA ALA A 80 22.51 -3.73 15.30
C ALA A 80 23.18 -2.90 16.41
N ALA A 81 22.68 -1.71 16.76
CA ALA A 81 23.41 -0.78 17.64
C ALA A 81 22.51 0.18 18.42
N SER A 82 22.02 -0.10 19.63
CA SER A 82 21.01 0.67 20.42
C SER A 82 21.04 2.22 20.30
N LEU A 83 19.87 2.89 20.30
CA LEU A 83 19.79 4.36 20.45
C LEU A 83 19.84 4.65 21.94
N SER A 84 20.91 5.26 22.43
CA SER A 84 21.11 5.43 23.88
C SER A 84 20.39 6.63 24.50
N ASN A 85 19.70 7.45 23.69
CA ASN A 85 19.30 8.81 24.09
C ASN A 85 17.83 9.14 23.82
N GLY A 86 16.96 8.14 23.65
CA GLY A 86 15.53 8.38 23.48
C GLY A 86 14.89 8.83 24.79
N MET A 87 15.02 10.11 25.17
CA MET A 87 14.31 10.62 26.33
C MET A 87 12.81 10.59 26.04
N ALA A 88 12.10 9.58 26.53
CA ALA A 88 10.65 9.62 26.61
C ALA A 88 10.24 10.92 27.31
N MET A 89 9.13 11.52 26.91
CA MET A 89 8.57 12.66 27.66
C MET A 89 8.45 12.25 29.13
N ALA A 90 8.74 13.18 30.05
CA ALA A 90 8.72 12.93 31.49
C ALA A 90 7.29 12.72 32.03
N ASP A 91 6.65 11.67 31.56
CA ASP A 91 5.33 11.19 31.95
C ASP A 91 5.46 9.71 32.31
N SER A 92 4.96 9.37 33.50
CA SER A 92 4.92 8.01 34.04
C SER A 92 4.16 6.98 33.20
N TRP A 93 3.40 7.43 32.18
CA TRP A 93 2.76 6.53 31.23
C TRP A 93 3.75 5.86 30.27
N PHE A 94 4.91 6.49 30.02
CA PHE A 94 5.94 5.95 29.14
C PHE A 94 7.07 5.29 29.95
N GLU A 95 7.47 4.11 29.50
CA GLU A 95 8.71 3.46 29.94
C GLU A 95 9.82 3.79 28.95
N ASP A 96 10.98 4.19 29.46
CA ASP A 96 12.17 4.36 28.64
C ASP A 96 12.77 2.98 28.36
N VAL A 97 12.90 2.62 27.09
CA VAL A 97 13.31 1.29 26.64
C VAL A 97 14.55 1.40 25.76
N ASP A 98 15.44 0.41 25.85
CA ASP A 98 16.72 0.39 25.14
C ASP A 98 16.64 -0.20 23.71
N TYR A 99 15.43 -0.55 23.26
CA TYR A 99 15.17 -1.16 21.96
C TYR A 99 14.55 -0.19 20.94
N ARG A 100 14.78 -0.49 19.66
CA ARG A 100 14.42 0.39 18.54
C ARG A 100 13.20 -0.14 17.77
N GLY A 101 12.11 0.62 17.80
CA GLY A 101 10.90 0.27 17.05
C GLY A 101 10.23 -0.99 17.61
N ALA A 102 9.69 -1.84 16.73
CA ALA A 102 8.99 -3.05 17.15
C ALA A 102 9.92 -4.17 17.67
N PHE A 103 11.25 -4.02 17.57
CA PHE A 103 12.20 -5.11 17.81
C PHE A 103 13.04 -4.84 19.05
N GLY A 104 12.93 -5.74 20.03
CA GLY A 104 13.78 -5.83 21.23
C GLY A 104 15.18 -6.38 20.92
N SER A 105 15.77 -7.09 21.89
CA SER A 105 16.94 -7.96 21.65
C SER A 105 16.58 -9.26 20.92
N THR A 106 15.29 -9.56 20.77
CA THR A 106 14.76 -10.77 20.14
C THR A 106 13.91 -10.38 18.94
N ASP A 107 14.14 -11.05 17.80
CA ASP A 107 13.28 -10.95 16.63
C ASP A 107 11.99 -11.73 16.86
N TRP A 108 10.90 -11.03 17.19
CA TRP A 108 9.59 -11.66 17.35
C TRP A 108 8.97 -12.12 16.03
N THR A 109 9.52 -11.70 14.88
CA THR A 109 9.07 -12.15 13.56
C THR A 109 9.71 -13.48 13.14
N ALA A 110 10.74 -13.92 13.86
CA ALA A 110 11.46 -15.15 13.58
C ALA A 110 10.56 -16.38 13.74
N GLY A 111 10.41 -17.16 12.67
CA GLY A 111 9.56 -18.35 12.61
C GLY A 111 8.07 -18.06 12.36
N TRP A 112 7.67 -16.79 12.30
CA TRP A 112 6.27 -16.39 12.08
C TRP A 112 6.05 -15.63 10.77
N THR A 113 7.14 -15.24 10.11
CA THR A 113 7.10 -14.49 8.85
C THR A 113 7.95 -15.17 7.78
N LEU A 114 7.61 -14.94 6.51
CA LEU A 114 8.40 -15.42 5.36
C LEU A 114 9.84 -14.91 5.40
N PHE A 115 10.07 -13.73 6.00
CA PHE A 115 11.40 -13.15 6.21
C PHE A 115 12.37 -14.11 6.94
N SER A 116 11.84 -14.96 7.82
CA SER A 116 12.63 -15.92 8.59
C SER A 116 12.97 -17.22 7.85
N GLY A 117 12.70 -17.28 6.54
CA GLY A 117 13.00 -18.45 5.70
C GLY A 117 11.94 -19.56 5.75
N TYR A 118 10.76 -19.27 6.30
CA TYR A 118 9.61 -20.16 6.15
C TYR A 118 9.15 -20.16 4.69
N GLN A 119 8.98 -21.35 4.13
CA GLN A 119 8.59 -21.58 2.74
C GLN A 119 7.39 -22.53 2.77
N PRO A 120 6.16 -22.01 2.73
CA PRO A 120 4.98 -22.85 2.77
C PRO A 120 4.95 -23.76 1.54
N THR A 121 4.61 -25.02 1.75
CA THR A 121 4.40 -25.96 0.65
C THR A 121 2.92 -26.02 0.34
N SER A 122 2.54 -25.75 -0.91
CA SER A 122 1.16 -25.98 -1.37
C SER A 122 0.78 -27.44 -1.19
N GLY A 123 -0.48 -27.70 -0.83
CA GLY A 123 -1.07 -29.03 -0.84
C GLY A 123 -1.06 -29.63 -2.25
N ALA A 124 -1.16 -30.96 -2.33
CA ALA A 124 -1.13 -31.70 -3.58
C ALA A 124 -2.37 -31.44 -4.45
N ASP A 125 -3.52 -31.24 -3.80
CA ASP A 125 -4.81 -31.05 -4.46
C ASP A 125 -5.28 -29.60 -4.34
N VAL A 126 -5.90 -29.07 -5.41
CA VAL A 126 -6.43 -27.71 -5.44
C VAL A 126 -7.96 -27.75 -5.27
N VAL A 127 -8.47 -27.01 -4.29
CA VAL A 127 -9.90 -26.92 -3.97
C VAL A 127 -10.37 -25.48 -4.17
N ASN A 128 -11.23 -25.24 -5.17
CA ASN A 128 -11.83 -23.93 -5.39
C ASN A 128 -13.04 -23.74 -4.47
N ILE A 129 -13.10 -22.60 -3.79
CA ILE A 129 -14.12 -22.23 -2.82
C ILE A 129 -14.81 -20.95 -3.30
N SER A 130 -16.14 -20.93 -3.28
CA SER A 130 -16.94 -19.75 -3.63
C SER A 130 -18.26 -19.78 -2.87
N GLY A 131 -18.85 -18.63 -2.54
CA GLY A 131 -20.17 -18.57 -1.92
C GLY A 131 -20.16 -19.07 -0.47
N THR A 132 -21.11 -19.91 -0.07
CA THR A 132 -21.18 -20.42 1.32
C THR A 132 -20.12 -21.50 1.56
N VAL A 133 -19.22 -21.25 2.52
CA VAL A 133 -18.24 -22.21 3.04
C VAL A 133 -18.88 -23.11 4.09
N ALA A 134 -19.61 -22.52 5.05
CA ALA A 134 -20.33 -23.26 6.09
C ALA A 134 -21.52 -22.41 6.60
N GLY A 135 -22.56 -23.05 7.12
CA GLY A 135 -23.71 -22.39 7.73
C GLY A 135 -24.67 -23.39 8.37
N ASP A 136 -25.69 -22.91 9.08
CA ASP A 136 -26.80 -23.74 9.57
C ASP A 136 -26.36 -24.93 10.44
N GLY A 137 -25.31 -24.75 11.26
CA GLY A 137 -24.76 -25.81 12.12
C GLY A 137 -23.71 -26.70 11.45
N GLU A 138 -23.40 -26.47 10.18
CA GLU A 138 -22.39 -27.22 9.44
C GLU A 138 -20.98 -26.95 9.97
N THR A 139 -20.14 -27.98 9.98
CA THR A 139 -18.71 -27.88 10.25
C THR A 139 -17.93 -28.35 9.03
N VAL A 140 -17.04 -27.50 8.53
CA VAL A 140 -16.17 -27.78 7.38
C VAL A 140 -14.72 -27.81 7.84
N GLU A 141 -13.98 -28.79 7.32
CA GLU A 141 -12.58 -29.03 7.63
C GLU A 141 -11.71 -28.70 6.40
N TRP A 142 -10.76 -27.78 6.56
CA TRP A 142 -9.70 -27.52 5.60
C TRP A 142 -8.40 -28.14 6.08
N THR A 143 -7.73 -28.90 5.22
CA THR A 143 -6.55 -29.69 5.56
C THR A 143 -5.31 -29.25 4.80
N ALA A 144 -4.12 -29.46 5.39
CA ALA A 144 -2.86 -29.01 4.83
C ALA A 144 -2.45 -29.76 3.54
N ASN A 145 -3.07 -30.90 3.26
CA ASN A 145 -2.85 -31.66 2.03
C ASN A 145 -3.49 -30.98 0.80
N ASN A 146 -4.37 -29.99 1.02
CA ASN A 146 -5.02 -29.22 -0.04
C ASN A 146 -4.50 -27.77 -0.08
N THR A 147 -4.56 -27.16 -1.25
CA THR A 147 -4.50 -25.71 -1.42
C THR A 147 -5.89 -25.20 -1.77
N TYR A 148 -6.41 -24.31 -0.94
CA TYR A 148 -7.74 -23.73 -1.12
C TYR A 148 -7.62 -22.42 -1.91
N ILE A 149 -8.37 -22.30 -3.00
CA ILE A 149 -8.44 -21.08 -3.81
C ILE A 149 -9.81 -20.45 -3.59
N LEU A 150 -9.84 -19.30 -2.93
CA LEU A 150 -11.05 -18.51 -2.73
C LEU A 150 -11.34 -17.74 -4.01
N ASP A 151 -12.56 -17.85 -4.53
CA ASP A 151 -13.05 -17.15 -5.70
C ASP A 151 -14.27 -16.30 -5.33
N GLY A 152 -14.06 -14.99 -5.26
CA GLY A 152 -15.05 -14.03 -4.78
C GLY A 152 -15.29 -14.10 -3.27
N PHE A 153 -16.48 -13.71 -2.84
CA PHE A 153 -16.85 -13.72 -1.43
C PHE A 153 -17.25 -15.11 -0.94
N CYS A 154 -16.46 -15.62 0.02
CA CYS A 154 -16.61 -16.93 0.65
C CYS A 154 -17.10 -16.76 2.09
N PHE A 155 -18.27 -17.28 2.45
CA PHE A 155 -18.95 -16.97 3.71
C PHE A 155 -19.01 -18.15 4.67
N VAL A 156 -18.60 -17.93 5.92
CA VAL A 156 -19.00 -18.76 7.06
C VAL A 156 -20.18 -18.06 7.73
N ASN A 157 -21.38 -18.57 7.47
CA ASN A 157 -22.65 -18.00 7.93
C ASN A 157 -22.97 -18.39 9.38
N ASP A 158 -24.06 -17.83 9.92
CA ASP A 158 -24.54 -18.11 11.27
C ASP A 158 -24.64 -19.62 11.56
N GLY A 159 -24.13 -20.03 12.72
CA GLY A 159 -24.05 -21.42 13.14
C GLY A 159 -23.03 -22.29 12.39
N GLY A 160 -22.40 -21.80 11.32
CA GLY A 160 -21.36 -22.51 10.59
C GLY A 160 -20.01 -22.46 11.31
N THR A 161 -19.22 -23.54 11.21
CA THR A 161 -17.86 -23.62 11.73
C THR A 161 -16.89 -24.00 10.62
N LEU A 162 -15.82 -23.23 10.44
CA LEU A 162 -14.68 -23.58 9.59
C LEU A 162 -13.47 -23.90 10.46
N ASN A 163 -12.99 -25.14 10.38
CA ASN A 163 -11.76 -25.60 11.02
C ASN A 163 -10.65 -25.65 9.96
N ILE A 164 -9.51 -25.03 10.24
CA ILE A 164 -8.36 -24.97 9.34
C ILE A 164 -7.17 -25.63 10.04
N GLU A 165 -6.69 -26.73 9.47
CA GLU A 165 -5.52 -27.45 9.94
C GLU A 165 -4.26 -26.57 9.84
N ALA A 166 -3.35 -26.70 10.82
CA ALA A 166 -2.04 -26.06 10.77
C ALA A 166 -1.30 -26.43 9.47
N GLY A 167 -0.56 -25.46 8.90
CA GLY A 167 0.16 -25.63 7.63
C GLY A 167 -0.69 -25.47 6.36
N THR A 168 -2.01 -25.24 6.47
CA THR A 168 -2.88 -25.06 5.30
C THR A 168 -2.55 -23.77 4.53
N VAL A 169 -2.47 -23.87 3.20
CA VAL A 169 -2.31 -22.73 2.29
C VAL A 169 -3.65 -22.37 1.65
N ILE A 170 -4.04 -21.11 1.79
CA ILE A 170 -5.27 -20.53 1.26
C ILE A 170 -4.88 -19.33 0.39
N LYS A 171 -5.33 -19.32 -0.86
CA LYS A 171 -5.04 -18.25 -1.81
C LYS A 171 -6.32 -17.58 -2.26
N GLY A 172 -6.29 -16.26 -2.44
CA GLY A 172 -7.39 -15.51 -3.06
C GLY A 172 -7.15 -15.27 -4.54
N THR A 173 -8.19 -15.43 -5.37
CA THR A 173 -8.16 -14.94 -6.74
C THR A 173 -8.12 -13.41 -6.79
N SER A 174 -7.57 -12.86 -7.87
CA SER A 174 -7.57 -11.42 -8.09
C SER A 174 -8.97 -10.88 -8.42
N GLY A 175 -9.31 -9.71 -7.90
CA GLY A 175 -10.64 -9.12 -8.07
C GLY A 175 -10.72 -7.67 -7.56
N GLN A 176 -11.79 -6.96 -7.93
CA GLN A 176 -12.03 -5.56 -7.53
C GLN A 176 -13.51 -5.34 -7.21
N GLY A 177 -13.80 -4.51 -6.22
CA GLY A 177 -15.19 -4.15 -5.89
C GLY A 177 -16.06 -5.36 -5.54
N GLU A 178 -17.09 -5.60 -6.33
CA GLU A 178 -18.01 -6.75 -6.17
C GLU A 178 -17.40 -8.09 -6.57
N ASP A 179 -16.34 -8.07 -7.40
CA ASP A 179 -15.59 -9.25 -7.82
C ASP A 179 -14.38 -9.50 -6.93
N ALA A 180 -14.20 -8.75 -5.83
CA ALA A 180 -13.09 -8.95 -4.92
C ALA A 180 -13.21 -10.30 -4.18
N THR A 181 -12.07 -10.85 -3.80
CA THR A 181 -12.01 -12.10 -3.05
C THR A 181 -11.84 -11.84 -1.56
N ALA A 182 -12.70 -12.49 -0.75
CA ALA A 182 -12.62 -12.40 0.70
C ALA A 182 -13.20 -13.65 1.37
N LEU A 183 -12.54 -14.12 2.43
CA LEU A 183 -13.15 -15.01 3.41
C LEU A 183 -13.87 -14.15 4.47
N ILE A 184 -15.18 -14.34 4.59
CA ILE A 184 -16.06 -13.53 5.44
C ILE A 184 -16.67 -14.42 6.50
N ILE A 185 -16.32 -14.17 7.76
CA ILE A 185 -16.97 -14.81 8.91
C ILE A 185 -18.13 -13.92 9.34
N ALA A 186 -19.35 -14.33 9.00
CA ALA A 186 -20.55 -13.60 9.37
C ALA A 186 -20.81 -13.73 10.88
N ARG A 187 -21.68 -12.86 11.41
CA ARG A 187 -22.06 -12.92 12.82
C ARG A 187 -22.66 -14.30 13.14
N GLY A 188 -22.12 -14.95 14.15
CA GLY A 188 -22.54 -16.29 14.58
C GLY A 188 -21.83 -17.43 13.85
N GLY A 189 -21.08 -17.14 12.78
CA GLY A 189 -20.11 -18.06 12.19
C GLY A 189 -18.84 -18.14 13.04
N THR A 190 -18.16 -19.28 12.98
CA THR A 190 -16.92 -19.56 13.73
C THR A 190 -15.79 -19.97 12.79
N ILE A 191 -14.59 -19.45 13.02
CA ILE A 191 -13.36 -19.92 12.38
C ILE A 191 -12.39 -20.39 13.47
N ASN A 192 -11.86 -21.60 13.33
CA ASN A 192 -10.81 -22.17 14.17
C ASN A 192 -9.57 -22.36 13.30
N ALA A 193 -8.58 -21.49 13.46
CA ALA A 193 -7.38 -21.44 12.64
C ALA A 193 -6.13 -21.34 13.54
N GLU A 194 -5.79 -22.44 14.20
CA GLU A 194 -4.67 -22.53 15.14
C GLU A 194 -3.42 -23.09 14.45
N GLY A 195 -2.74 -22.25 13.65
CA GLY A 195 -1.43 -22.58 13.09
C GLY A 195 -0.32 -22.62 14.14
N THR A 196 0.83 -23.22 13.80
CA THR A 196 2.02 -23.23 14.67
C THR A 196 3.18 -22.46 14.03
N ALA A 197 4.26 -22.20 14.77
CA ALA A 197 5.46 -21.56 14.22
C ALA A 197 6.15 -22.43 13.13
N THR A 198 6.01 -23.76 13.19
CA THR A 198 6.58 -24.67 12.17
C THR A 198 5.60 -24.97 11.05
N GLU A 199 4.30 -24.83 11.30
CA GLU A 199 3.20 -25.11 10.37
C GLU A 199 2.16 -23.97 10.45
N PRO A 200 2.51 -22.75 10.04
CA PRO A 200 1.57 -21.64 10.04
C PRO A 200 0.50 -21.82 8.96
N ILE A 201 -0.69 -21.28 9.20
CA ILE A 201 -1.73 -21.15 8.18
C ILE A 201 -1.41 -19.92 7.33
N VAL A 202 -1.36 -20.09 6.01
CA VAL A 202 -0.93 -19.04 5.08
C VAL A 202 -2.10 -18.57 4.24
N PHE A 203 -2.44 -17.29 4.37
CA PHE A 203 -3.33 -16.59 3.45
C PHE A 203 -2.50 -15.75 2.48
N THR A 204 -2.66 -15.98 1.18
CA THR A 204 -1.93 -15.23 0.14
C THR A 204 -2.76 -15.06 -1.13
N TYR A 205 -2.13 -14.70 -2.26
CA TYR A 205 -2.76 -14.53 -3.57
C TYR A 205 -2.50 -15.74 -4.48
N GLU A 206 -3.40 -15.99 -5.43
CA GLU A 206 -3.38 -17.16 -6.33
C GLU A 206 -2.04 -17.36 -7.08
N ASN A 207 -1.39 -16.25 -7.43
CA ASN A 207 -0.15 -16.21 -8.20
C ASN A 207 1.10 -16.10 -7.30
N ASP A 208 0.97 -16.28 -5.99
CA ASP A 208 2.12 -16.36 -5.07
C ASP A 208 2.87 -17.68 -5.31
N PRO A 209 4.16 -17.63 -5.74
CA PRO A 209 5.00 -18.82 -5.88
C PRO A 209 5.36 -19.48 -4.53
N LEU A 210 5.09 -18.81 -3.39
CA LEU A 210 5.44 -19.24 -2.04
C LEU A 210 6.96 -19.31 -1.79
N ASP A 211 7.75 -18.55 -2.54
CA ASP A 211 9.21 -18.63 -2.56
C ASP A 211 9.95 -17.59 -1.68
N GLY A 212 9.20 -16.76 -0.94
CA GLY A 212 9.74 -15.82 0.07
C GLY A 212 10.38 -14.57 -0.50
#